data_AF-A7T7L6-F1
#
_entry.id   AF-A7T7L6-F1
#
_cell.length_a   1.000
_cell.length_b   1.000
_cell.length_c   1.000
_cell.angle_alpha   90.00
_cell.angle_beta   90.00
_cell.angle_gamma   90.00
#
_symmetry.space_group_name_H-M   'P 1'
#
loop_
_entity.id
_entity.type
_entity.pdbx_description
1 polymer ?
#
loop_
_entity_poly.entity_id
_entity_poly.type
_entity_poly.pdbx_seq_one_letter_code
_entity_poly.pdbx_strand_id
1 'polypeptide(L)'
;KYLGIMIDSHLNWKCHITELCKKLKRNLGALSKIRYFVNINILKQLYYSLVFPHITYGILVWGNTYSTTLKPLFLMQKRAIR
;
A
#
# COMPACT_ATOMS: atom_id res chain seq x y z
N LYS A 1 11.92 -12.14 7.63
CA LYS A 1 11.81 -10.91 6.81
C LYS A 1 13.15 -10.70 6.13
N TYR A 2 13.22 -10.84 4.80
CA TYR A 2 14.43 -10.57 4.04
C TYR A 2 14.20 -9.27 3.25
N LEU A 3 15.07 -8.28 3.40
CA LEU A 3 14.91 -6.94 2.77
C LEU A 3 13.54 -6.27 3.04
N GLY A 4 12.92 -6.51 4.20
CA GLY A 4 11.58 -6.00 4.51
C GLY A 4 10.41 -6.75 3.84
N ILE A 5 10.71 -7.77 3.05
CA ILE A 5 9.75 -8.64 2.37
C ILE A 5 9.59 -9.94 3.17
N MET A 6 8.34 -10.40 3.33
CA MET A 6 8.05 -11.71 3.93
C MET A 6 7.83 -12.72 2.82
N ILE A 7 8.86 -13.53 2.58
CA ILE A 7 8.84 -14.62 1.63
C ILE A 7 8.23 -15.82 2.34
N ASP A 8 7.05 -16.23 1.87
CA ASP A 8 6.36 -17.42 2.35
C ASP A 8 6.92 -18.66 1.63
N SER A 9 6.96 -19.82 2.29
CA SER A 9 7.49 -21.08 1.73
C SER A 9 6.71 -21.55 0.50
N HIS A 10 5.45 -21.15 0.41
CA HIS A 10 4.57 -21.43 -0.73
C HIS A 10 4.46 -20.25 -1.71
N LEU A 11 5.30 -19.20 -1.57
CA LEU A 11 5.23 -17.97 -2.37
C LEU A 11 3.80 -17.38 -2.43
N ASN A 12 3.02 -17.56 -1.36
CA ASN A 12 1.61 -17.16 -1.37
C ASN A 12 1.42 -15.66 -1.12
N TRP A 13 2.46 -14.93 -0.70
CA TRP A 13 2.53 -13.47 -0.49
C TRP A 13 1.36 -12.81 0.30
N LYS A 14 0.37 -13.58 0.78
CA LYS A 14 -0.81 -13.13 1.52
C LYS A 14 -0.41 -12.44 2.82
N CYS A 15 0.49 -13.05 3.58
CA CYS A 15 1.03 -12.47 4.82
C CYS A 15 1.78 -11.16 4.55
N HIS A 16 2.53 -11.09 3.45
CA HIS A 16 3.21 -9.86 3.05
C HIS A 16 2.23 -8.75 2.66
N ILE A 17 1.26 -9.04 1.77
CA ILE A 17 0.25 -8.09 1.31
C ILE A 17 -0.62 -7.61 2.47
N THR A 18 -0.97 -8.48 3.43
CA THR A 18 -1.76 -8.09 4.60
C THR A 18 -0.98 -7.17 5.55
N GLU A 19 0.30 -7.42 5.79
CA GLU A 19 1.16 -6.49 6.55
C GLU A 19 1.34 -5.15 5.82
N LEU A 20 1.57 -5.19 4.51
CA LEU A 20 1.66 -3.98 3.68
C LEU A 20 0.35 -3.19 3.77
N CYS A 21 -0.80 -3.84 3.59
CA CYS A 21 -2.13 -3.25 3.76
C CYS A 21 -2.31 -2.65 5.16
N LYS A 22 -1.83 -3.28 6.23
CA LYS A 22 -1.91 -2.73 7.59
C LYS A 22 -1.10 -1.43 7.73
N LYS A 23 0.13 -1.41 7.21
CA LYS A 23 0.97 -0.20 7.20
C LYS A 23 0.32 0.92 6.37
N LEU A 24 -0.16 0.59 5.18
CA LEU A 24 -0.85 1.51 4.29
C LEU A 24 -2.11 2.07 4.93
N LYS A 25 -2.95 1.24 5.56
CA LYS A 25 -4.15 1.71 6.28
C LYS A 25 -3.83 2.79 7.31
N ARG A 26 -2.71 2.66 8.03
CA ARG A 26 -2.31 3.66 9.03
C ARG A 26 -1.94 4.99 8.38
N ASN A 27 -1.16 4.94 7.30
CA ASN A 27 -0.78 6.13 6.53
C ASN A 27 -2.01 6.78 5.84
N LEU A 28 -2.91 5.97 5.29
CA LEU A 28 -4.16 6.42 4.69
C LEU A 28 -5.13 7.03 5.71
N GLY A 29 -5.18 6.48 6.93
CA GLY A 29 -5.95 7.06 8.03
C GLY A 29 -5.43 8.46 8.42
N ALA A 30 -4.11 8.65 8.42
CA ALA A 30 -3.50 9.97 8.64
C ALA A 30 -3.80 10.93 7.47
N LEU A 31 -3.61 10.48 6.22
CA LEU A 31 -3.97 11.24 5.00
C LEU A 31 -5.44 11.65 4.98
N SER A 32 -6.35 10.76 5.40
CA SER A 32 -7.79 11.04 5.49
C SER A 32 -8.11 12.19 6.44
N LYS A 33 -7.44 12.26 7.59
CA LYS A 33 -7.61 13.38 8.54
C LYS A 33 -7.01 14.67 8.00
N ILE A 34 -5.82 14.57 7.41
CA ILE A 34 -5.06 15.71 6.87
C ILE A 34 -5.78 16.30 5.65
N ARG A 35 -6.51 15.50 4.86
CA ARG A 35 -7.32 15.94 3.71
C ARG A 35 -8.26 17.10 4.03
N TYR A 36 -8.78 17.21 5.25
CA TYR A 36 -9.67 18.30 5.64
C TYR A 36 -8.96 19.66 5.82
N PHE A 37 -7.62 19.64 5.91
CA PHE A 37 -6.80 20.82 6.22
C PHE A 37 -5.84 21.22 5.10
N VAL A 38 -5.65 20.40 4.06
CA VAL A 38 -4.73 20.70 2.94
C VAL A 38 -5.37 20.54 1.57
N ASN A 39 -4.83 21.29 0.61
CA ASN A 39 -5.19 21.21 -0.80
C ASN A 39 -4.89 19.83 -1.41
N ILE A 40 -5.70 19.47 -2.42
CA ILE A 40 -5.60 18.21 -3.18
C ILE A 40 -4.19 17.97 -3.77
N ASN A 41 -3.49 19.02 -4.18
CA ASN A 41 -2.13 18.90 -4.72
C ASN A 41 -1.13 18.41 -3.66
N ILE A 42 -1.21 18.98 -2.45
CA ILE A 42 -0.37 18.58 -1.31
C ILE A 42 -0.75 17.16 -0.89
N LEU A 43 -2.04 16.82 -0.88
CA LEU A 43 -2.51 15.48 -0.57
C LEU A 43 -1.95 14.42 -1.54
N LYS A 44 -1.94 14.71 -2.84
CA LYS A 44 -1.32 13.84 -3.85
C LYS A 44 0.18 13.70 -3.61
N GLN A 45 0.87 14.80 -3.28
CA GLN A 45 2.31 14.78 -3.02
C GLN A 45 2.66 13.97 -1.76
N LEU A 46 1.84 14.06 -0.71
CA LEU A 46 1.94 13.23 0.48
C LEU A 46 1.66 11.75 0.18
N TYR A 47 0.70 11.45 -0.69
CA TYR A 47 0.45 10.08 -1.15
C TYR A 47 1.67 9.51 -1.90
N TYR A 48 2.24 10.27 -2.85
CA TYR A 48 3.42 9.82 -3.61
C TYR A 48 4.70 9.72 -2.77
N SER A 49 4.81 10.47 -1.66
CA SER A 49 5.98 10.37 -0.77
C SER A 49 5.85 9.27 0.28
N LEU A 50 4.65 9.05 0.83
CA LEU A 50 4.44 8.15 1.98
C LEU A 50 3.85 6.79 1.62
N VAL A 51 3.13 6.68 0.50
CA VAL A 51 2.40 5.45 0.13
C VAL A 51 3.02 4.80 -1.09
N PHE A 52 3.32 5.59 -2.12
CA PHE A 52 3.87 5.08 -3.38
C PHE A 52 5.18 4.29 -3.23
N PRO A 53 6.24 4.74 -2.52
CA PRO A 53 7.46 3.96 -2.39
C PRO A 53 7.25 2.63 -1.68
N HIS A 54 6.30 2.53 -0.74
CA HIS A 54 6.00 1.25 -0.09
C HIS A 54 5.28 0.26 -1.02
N ILE A 55 4.54 0.77 -2.01
CA ILE A 55 3.84 -0.04 -3.00
C ILE A 55 4.77 -0.40 -4.17
N THR A 56 5.64 0.49 -4.61
CA THR A 56 6.60 0.17 -5.67
C THR A 56 7.73 -0.73 -5.15
N TYR A 57 8.09 -0.60 -3.87
CA TYR A 57 9.08 -1.47 -3.25
C TYR A 57 8.60 -2.92 -3.20
N GLY A 58 9.27 -3.79 -3.95
CA GLY A 58 8.95 -5.21 -4.03
C GLY A 58 7.80 -5.55 -4.98
N ILE A 59 7.25 -4.59 -5.74
CA ILE A 59 6.16 -4.87 -6.69
C ILE A 59 6.55 -5.90 -7.76
N LEU A 60 7.84 -5.98 -8.11
CA LEU A 60 8.36 -7.03 -9.01
C LEU A 60 8.21 -8.44 -8.41
N VAL A 61 8.22 -8.53 -7.08
CA VAL A 61 8.22 -9.79 -6.34
C VAL A 61 6.80 -10.25 -6.01
N TRP A 62 5.94 -9.36 -5.51
CA TRP A 62 4.56 -9.69 -5.13
C TRP A 62 3.51 -9.22 -6.14
N GLY A 63 3.86 -8.41 -7.14
CA GLY A 63 2.92 -7.90 -8.14
C GLY A 63 2.45 -8.98 -9.12
N ASN A 64 3.21 -10.07 -9.28
CA ASN A 64 2.82 -11.24 -10.07
C ASN A 64 2.00 -12.27 -9.29
N THR A 65 1.39 -11.86 -8.17
CA THR A 65 0.52 -12.74 -7.37
C THR A 65 -0.88 -12.84 -7.94
N TYR A 66 -1.68 -13.76 -7.38
CA TYR A 66 -3.08 -13.91 -7.72
C TYR A 66 -3.85 -12.58 -7.63
N SER A 67 -4.71 -12.32 -8.61
CA SER A 67 -5.54 -11.10 -8.63
C SER A 67 -6.41 -10.95 -7.38
N THR A 68 -6.78 -12.06 -6.73
CA THR A 68 -7.53 -12.09 -5.46
C THR A 68 -6.76 -11.47 -4.30
N THR A 69 -5.44 -11.64 -4.24
CA THR A 69 -4.60 -11.04 -3.20
C THR A 69 -4.30 -9.56 -3.47
N LEU A 70 -4.31 -9.13 -4.74
CA LEU A 70 -4.11 -7.74 -5.13
C LEU A 70 -5.37 -6.86 -5.01
N LYS A 71 -6.57 -7.44 -5.13
CA LYS A 71 -7.86 -6.74 -4.96
C LYS A 71 -7.94 -5.82 -3.73
N PRO A 72 -7.62 -6.25 -2.50
CA PRO A 72 -7.69 -5.38 -1.33
C PRO A 72 -6.72 -4.20 -1.40
N LEU A 73 -5.52 -4.39 -1.97
CA LEU A 73 -4.53 -3.32 -2.16
C LEU A 73 -5.08 -2.26 -3.14
N PHE A 74 -5.65 -2.70 -4.25
CA PHE A 74 -6.22 -1.81 -5.26
C PHE A 74 -7.43 -1.02 -4.74
N LEU A 75 -8.29 -1.67 -3.95
CA LEU A 75 -9.41 -1.01 -3.26
C LEU A 75 -8.92 0.09 -2.30
N MET A 76 -7.81 -0.14 -1.59
CA MET A 76 -7.21 0.88 -0.72
C MET A 76 -6.63 2.05 -1.51
N GLN A 77 -5.92 1.79 -2.61
CA GLN A 77 -5.41 2.87 -3.46
C GLN A 77 -6.54 3.74 -3.99
N LYS A 78 -7.64 3.13 -4.45
CA LYS A 78 -8.83 3.87 -4.88
C LYS A 78 -9.44 4.72 -3.77
N ARG A 79 -9.49 4.20 -2.54
CA ARG A 79 -9.96 4.95 -1.36
C ARG A 79 -9.02 6.07 -0.94
N ALA A 80 -7.73 5.98 -1.27
CA ALA A 80 -6.75 7.02 -0.97
C ALA A 80 -6.91 8.27 -1.86
N ILE A 81 -7.31 8.03 -3.11
CA ILE A 81 -7.42 9.06 -4.15
C ILE A 81 -8.81 9.73 -4.15
N ARG A 82 -9.85 9.03 -3.67
CA ARG A 82 -11.24 9.52 -3.55
C ARG A 82 -11.46 10.27 -2.24
#